data_AF-A0A1I5URZ5-F1
#
_entry.id   AF-A0A1I5URZ5-F1
#
_cell.length_a   1.000
_cell.length_b   1.000
_cell.length_c   1.000
_cell.angle_alpha   90.00
_cell.angle_beta   90.00
_cell.angle_gamma   90.00
#
_symmetry.space_group_name_H-M   'P 1'
#
loop_
_entity.id
_entity.type
_entity.pdbx_description
1 polymer ?
#
loop_
_entity_poly.entity_id
_entity_poly.type
_entity_poly.pdbx_seq_one_letter_code
_entity_poly.pdbx_strand_id
1 'polypeptide(L)'
;MEKYAEDREFGPPDKKPHNEGICLFSDSKSCYGDDLESILNEITPKISGYEETIVADPHGEGLDLMRDDPVEAETTILKSSLWLVHHECIIEDGLKDDFRRAINATPPRTHVCILIDAPESEHEEIEEDLDEVTDSQNVFTVKSKPVLRNSIRQYLDMSANPKRGKEEVIEWNNNVCDLIDARS
;
A
#
# COMPACT_ATOMS: atom_id res chain seq x y z
N MET A 1 -37.04 -2.64 -11.30
CA MET A 1 -36.86 -3.86 -10.49
C MET A 1 -35.42 -4.29 -10.75
N GLU A 2 -34.53 -3.90 -9.84
CA GLU A 2 -33.08 -4.13 -9.91
C GLU A 2 -32.79 -5.63 -9.85
N LYS A 3 -31.94 -6.11 -10.75
CA LYS A 3 -31.40 -7.47 -10.67
C LYS A 3 -30.22 -7.45 -9.70
N TYR A 4 -30.41 -8.14 -8.57
CA TYR A 4 -29.39 -8.35 -7.57
C TYR A 4 -28.21 -9.18 -8.10
N ALA A 5 -27.06 -8.97 -7.46
CA ALA A 5 -25.71 -9.37 -7.83
C ALA A 5 -25.38 -10.87 -7.66
N GLU A 6 -26.26 -11.79 -8.07
CA GLU A 6 -26.07 -13.23 -7.76
C GLU A 6 -25.57 -14.13 -8.90
N ASP A 7 -25.39 -13.65 -10.13
CA ASP A 7 -25.02 -14.51 -11.28
C ASP A 7 -23.70 -14.12 -11.97
N ARG A 8 -22.67 -13.72 -11.21
CA ARG A 8 -21.29 -13.80 -11.76
C ARG A 8 -20.77 -15.20 -11.49
N GLU A 9 -20.81 -16.06 -12.51
CA GLU A 9 -20.02 -17.29 -12.53
C GLU A 9 -18.54 -16.90 -12.49
N PHE A 10 -17.99 -16.82 -11.27
CA PHE A 10 -16.55 -16.79 -11.08
C PHE A 10 -16.03 -18.16 -11.51
N GLY A 11 -15.37 -18.21 -12.66
CA GLY A 11 -14.57 -19.37 -13.04
C GLY A 11 -13.63 -19.76 -11.89
N PRO A 12 -13.23 -21.04 -11.77
CA PRO A 12 -12.36 -21.47 -10.68
C PRO A 12 -11.14 -20.53 -10.65
N PRO A 13 -10.82 -19.91 -9.50
CA PRO A 13 -9.67 -19.03 -9.41
C PRO A 13 -8.47 -19.86 -9.84
N ASP A 14 -7.78 -19.39 -10.86
CA ASP A 14 -6.55 -20.00 -11.31
C ASP A 14 -5.63 -20.06 -10.09
N LYS A 15 -5.36 -21.28 -9.61
CA LYS A 15 -4.73 -21.55 -8.31
C LYS A 15 -3.25 -21.17 -8.35
N LYS A 16 -2.98 -19.87 -8.31
CA LYS A 16 -1.65 -19.33 -8.01
C LYS A 16 -1.77 -18.41 -6.79
N PRO A 17 -0.77 -18.39 -5.89
CA PRO A 17 -0.71 -17.37 -4.85
C PRO A 17 -0.74 -15.98 -5.52
N HIS A 18 -1.54 -15.08 -4.98
CA HIS A 18 -1.64 -13.68 -5.39
C HIS A 18 -0.71 -12.86 -4.49
N ASN A 19 0.54 -12.75 -4.91
CA ASN A 19 1.51 -11.90 -4.21
C ASN A 19 1.02 -10.45 -4.24
N GLU A 20 1.08 -9.78 -3.10
CA GLU A 20 0.74 -8.37 -2.98
C GLU A 20 2.03 -7.60 -2.76
N GLY A 21 2.47 -6.85 -3.76
CA GLY A 21 3.66 -6.01 -3.63
C GLY A 21 3.35 -4.78 -2.77
N ILE A 22 3.77 -4.80 -1.50
CA ILE A 22 3.67 -3.64 -0.61
C ILE A 22 4.96 -2.84 -0.70
N CYS A 23 4.86 -1.57 -1.10
CA CYS A 23 6.01 -0.68 -1.11
C CYS A 23 6.14 -0.01 0.27
N LEU A 24 7.30 -0.17 0.91
CA LEU A 24 7.59 0.44 2.20
C LEU A 24 8.63 1.56 2.03
N PHE A 25 8.27 2.76 2.49
CA PHE A 25 9.16 3.91 2.58
C PHE A 25 9.37 4.22 4.04
N SER A 26 10.49 3.74 4.57
CA SER A 26 10.83 3.96 5.97
C SER A 26 12.30 3.71 6.20
N ASP A 27 12.96 4.59 6.95
CA ASP A 27 14.29 4.31 7.51
C ASP A 27 14.20 3.34 8.72
N SER A 28 12.98 3.04 9.20
CA SER A 28 12.69 2.14 10.31
C SER A 28 11.84 0.94 9.90
N LYS A 29 12.16 -0.24 10.44
CA LYS A 29 11.32 -1.44 10.25
C LYS A 29 10.14 -1.51 11.22
N SER A 30 10.02 -0.55 12.14
CA SER A 30 8.96 -0.50 13.14
C SER A 30 8.10 0.73 13.01
N CYS A 31 6.81 0.57 13.31
CA CYS A 31 5.83 1.63 13.37
C CYS A 31 4.89 1.38 14.56
N TYR A 32 4.57 2.43 15.34
CA TYR A 32 3.70 2.37 16.51
C TYR A 32 4.20 1.40 17.61
N GLY A 33 5.52 1.25 17.71
CA GLY A 33 6.16 0.38 18.70
C GLY A 33 6.22 -1.10 18.34
N ASP A 34 5.78 -1.50 17.14
CA ASP A 34 5.84 -2.88 16.63
C ASP A 34 6.56 -2.93 15.28
N ASP A 35 7.15 -4.07 14.92
CA ASP A 35 7.70 -4.27 13.58
C ASP A 35 6.57 -4.37 12.53
N LEU A 36 6.74 -3.68 11.41
CA LEU A 36 5.72 -3.61 10.35
C LEU A 36 5.39 -4.99 9.77
N GLU A 37 6.37 -5.89 9.69
CA GLU A 37 6.19 -7.26 9.24
C GLU A 37 5.21 -8.02 10.16
N SER A 38 5.35 -7.90 11.48
CA SER A 38 4.40 -8.47 12.44
C SER A 38 3.01 -7.85 12.31
N ILE A 39 2.90 -6.54 12.06
CA ILE A 39 1.60 -5.90 11.80
C ILE A 39 0.92 -6.52 10.59
N LEU A 40 1.67 -6.72 9.49
CA LEU A 40 1.16 -7.34 8.26
C LEU A 40 0.76 -8.80 8.51
N ASN A 41 1.62 -9.58 9.16
CA ASN A 41 1.39 -11.00 9.49
C ASN A 41 0.15 -11.22 10.37
N GLU A 42 -0.25 -10.23 11.19
CA GLU A 42 -1.48 -10.31 11.98
C GLU A 42 -2.77 -10.06 11.17
N ILE A 43 -2.68 -9.36 10.04
CA ILE A 43 -3.83 -8.89 9.25
C ILE A 43 -4.18 -9.93 8.17
N THR A 44 -3.16 -10.40 7.45
CA THR A 44 -3.31 -11.28 6.27
C THR A 44 -4.14 -12.55 6.54
N PRO A 45 -3.96 -13.29 7.67
CA PRO A 45 -4.73 -14.51 7.94
C PRO A 45 -6.22 -14.27 8.24
N LYS A 46 -6.65 -13.03 8.40
CA LYS A 46 -8.04 -12.66 8.76
C LYS A 46 -8.88 -12.26 7.56
N ILE A 47 -8.32 -12.27 6.35
CA ILE A 47 -9.05 -11.93 5.11
C ILE A 47 -9.68 -13.21 4.54
N SER A 48 -11.02 -13.25 4.52
CA SER A 48 -11.76 -14.45 4.10
C SER A 48 -11.51 -14.80 2.62
N GLY A 49 -11.18 -16.07 2.36
CA GLY A 49 -10.93 -16.58 1.01
C GLY A 49 -9.56 -16.24 0.44
N TYR A 50 -8.68 -15.70 1.28
CA TYR A 50 -7.35 -15.17 0.98
C TYR A 50 -6.22 -15.87 1.77
N GLU A 51 -6.60 -16.86 2.58
CA GLU A 51 -5.84 -17.44 3.70
C GLU A 51 -4.53 -18.15 3.30
N GLU A 52 -4.28 -18.35 2.00
CA GLU A 52 -3.10 -19.04 1.46
C GLU A 52 -2.35 -18.26 0.36
N THR A 53 -2.76 -17.03 0.01
CA THR A 53 -2.37 -16.45 -1.28
C THR A 53 -1.63 -15.12 -1.24
N ILE A 54 -1.60 -14.35 -0.14
CA ILE A 54 -0.80 -13.11 -0.08
C ILE A 54 0.51 -13.36 0.63
N VAL A 55 1.61 -13.24 -0.11
CA VAL A 55 2.89 -12.85 0.46
C VAL A 55 2.93 -11.34 0.43
N ALA A 56 2.76 -10.71 1.59
CA ALA A 56 3.01 -9.29 1.77
C ALA A 56 4.50 -9.17 2.03
N ASP A 57 5.29 -9.02 0.95
CA ASP A 57 6.72 -8.78 1.08
C ASP A 57 6.94 -7.26 1.06
N PRO A 58 7.17 -6.61 2.23
CA PRO A 58 7.48 -5.19 2.24
C PRO A 58 8.84 -5.01 1.59
N HIS A 59 8.86 -4.54 0.35
CA HIS A 59 10.09 -4.08 -0.28
C HIS A 59 10.49 -2.77 0.38
N GLY A 60 11.44 -2.84 1.32
CA GLY A 60 12.01 -1.67 2.01
C GLY A 60 12.85 -0.76 1.11
N GLU A 61 12.94 -1.07 -0.18
CA GLU A 61 13.71 -0.33 -1.18
C GLU A 61 12.99 0.93 -1.66
N GLY A 62 11.72 1.17 -1.30
CA GLY A 62 10.96 2.31 -1.81
C GLY A 62 11.65 3.65 -1.56
N LEU A 63 12.22 3.82 -0.36
CA LEU A 63 12.97 5.03 0.01
C LEU A 63 14.31 5.12 -0.72
N ASP A 64 15.06 4.02 -0.79
CA ASP A 64 16.35 3.97 -1.49
C ASP A 64 16.18 4.23 -2.99
N LEU A 65 15.17 3.64 -3.63
CA LEU A 65 14.82 3.88 -5.03
C LEU A 65 14.48 5.35 -5.27
N MET A 66 13.73 5.99 -4.37
CA MET A 66 13.39 7.41 -4.51
C MET A 66 14.63 8.32 -4.37
N ARG A 67 15.59 7.93 -3.52
CA ARG A 67 16.86 8.67 -3.32
C ARG A 67 17.85 8.46 -4.49
N ASP A 68 18.01 7.23 -4.95
CA ASP A 68 19.10 6.83 -5.86
C ASP A 68 18.74 6.91 -7.35
N ASP A 69 17.50 6.56 -7.73
CA ASP A 69 17.03 6.62 -9.11
C ASP A 69 15.53 6.96 -9.18
N PRO A 70 15.17 8.26 -9.19
CA PRO A 70 13.78 8.72 -9.25
C PRO A 70 12.98 8.18 -10.43
N VAL A 71 13.64 7.87 -11.56
CA VAL A 71 12.98 7.32 -12.74
C VAL A 71 12.65 5.86 -12.49
N GLU A 72 13.59 5.07 -11.95
CA GLU A 72 13.29 3.71 -11.53
C GLU A 72 12.23 3.68 -10.42
N ALA A 73 12.31 4.62 -9.49
CA ALA A 73 11.32 4.85 -8.45
C ALA A 73 9.94 5.04 -9.10
N GLU A 74 9.74 6.00 -9.99
CA GLU A 74 8.47 6.14 -10.74
C GLU A 74 8.07 4.82 -11.44
N THR A 75 8.99 4.05 -12.01
CA THR A 75 8.61 2.79 -12.66
C THR A 75 8.36 1.61 -11.70
N THR A 76 8.74 1.68 -10.43
CA THR A 76 8.66 0.56 -9.46
C THR A 76 7.68 0.89 -8.32
N ILE A 77 7.70 2.12 -7.83
CA ILE A 77 6.77 2.68 -6.85
C ILE A 77 5.35 2.73 -7.44
N LEU A 78 5.17 3.24 -8.66
CA LEU A 78 3.87 3.29 -9.35
C LEU A 78 3.35 1.92 -9.79
N LYS A 79 4.10 0.86 -9.48
CA LYS A 79 3.68 -0.51 -9.72
C LYS A 79 3.03 -1.10 -8.47
N SER A 80 3.46 -0.76 -7.25
CA SER A 80 2.73 -1.21 -6.05
C SER A 80 1.39 -0.49 -5.90
N SER A 81 0.37 -1.26 -5.54
CA SER A 81 -1.01 -0.81 -5.33
C SER A 81 -1.30 -0.47 -3.86
N LEU A 82 -0.41 -0.85 -2.92
CA LEU A 82 -0.41 -0.44 -1.51
C LEU A 82 0.96 0.11 -1.10
N TRP A 83 0.99 1.33 -0.56
CA TRP A 83 2.20 1.96 -0.04
C TRP A 83 2.05 2.27 1.44
N LEU A 84 3.12 2.04 2.18
CA LEU A 84 3.28 2.43 3.58
C LEU A 84 4.44 3.42 3.66
N VAL A 85 4.17 4.65 4.05
CA VAL A 85 5.16 5.75 4.03
C VAL A 85 5.30 6.35 5.42
N HIS A 86 6.47 6.24 6.06
CA HIS A 86 6.73 7.01 7.28
C HIS A 86 6.75 8.51 6.95
N HIS A 87 6.03 9.32 7.73
CA HIS A 87 5.95 10.77 7.51
C HIS A 87 7.33 11.45 7.52
N GLU A 88 8.27 10.97 8.34
CA GLU A 88 9.66 11.46 8.41
C GLU A 88 10.36 11.40 7.04
N CYS A 89 10.10 10.35 6.24
CA CYS A 89 10.67 10.21 4.90
C CYS A 89 10.18 11.28 3.92
N ILE A 90 9.04 11.92 4.21
CA ILE A 90 8.49 13.01 3.39
C ILE A 90 9.05 14.35 3.89
N ILE A 91 9.05 14.55 5.21
CA ILE A 91 9.36 15.84 5.85
C ILE A 91 10.85 16.03 6.06
N GLU A 92 11.53 15.10 6.74
CA GLU A 92 12.92 15.24 7.16
C GLU A 92 13.90 15.06 6.01
N ASP A 93 13.61 14.14 5.09
CA ASP A 93 14.40 13.91 3.89
C ASP A 93 14.16 14.94 2.78
N GLY A 94 13.15 15.81 2.94
CA GLY A 94 12.80 16.81 1.94
C GLY A 94 12.26 16.23 0.63
N LEU A 95 11.75 15.00 0.64
CA LEU A 95 11.22 14.29 -0.55
C LEU A 95 9.76 14.64 -0.87
N LYS A 96 9.20 15.69 -0.25
CA LYS A 96 7.80 16.11 -0.41
C LYS A 96 7.37 16.24 -1.88
N ASP A 97 8.18 16.91 -2.71
CA ASP A 97 7.87 17.09 -4.13
C ASP A 97 7.93 15.78 -4.93
N ASP A 98 8.86 14.88 -4.59
CA ASP A 98 9.03 13.58 -5.24
C ASP A 98 7.87 12.65 -4.88
N PHE A 99 7.49 12.57 -3.61
CA PHE A 99 6.30 11.84 -3.17
C PHE A 99 5.02 12.39 -3.81
N ARG A 100 4.85 13.72 -3.83
CA ARG A 100 3.70 14.36 -4.48
C ARG A 100 3.63 13.98 -5.95
N ARG A 101 4.75 14.02 -6.68
CA ARG A 101 4.79 13.64 -8.09
C ARG A 101 4.47 12.16 -8.28
N ALA A 102 5.10 11.29 -7.50
CA ALA A 102 4.88 9.85 -7.56
C ALA A 102 3.41 9.52 -7.27
N ILE A 103 2.84 10.01 -6.17
CA ILE A 103 1.43 9.79 -5.81
C ILE A 103 0.48 10.23 -6.95
N ASN A 104 0.71 11.40 -7.54
CA ASN A 104 -0.11 11.88 -8.65
C ASN A 104 0.03 11.06 -9.94
N ALA A 105 1.14 10.34 -10.09
CA ALA A 105 1.37 9.41 -11.20
C ALA A 105 0.83 8.00 -10.89
N THR A 106 0.39 7.73 -9.66
CA THR A 106 -0.19 6.43 -9.32
C THR A 106 -1.53 6.23 -10.02
N PRO A 107 -1.83 5.00 -10.47
CA PRO A 107 -3.15 4.71 -11.00
C PRO A 107 -4.26 5.01 -9.98
N PRO A 108 -5.48 5.30 -10.47
CA PRO A 108 -6.63 5.41 -9.61
C PRO A 108 -6.76 4.14 -8.74
N ARG A 109 -6.96 4.33 -7.42
CA ARG A 109 -7.14 3.26 -6.40
C ARG A 109 -5.89 2.68 -5.76
N THR A 110 -4.71 3.21 -6.07
CA THR A 110 -3.52 2.98 -5.23
C THR A 110 -3.80 3.43 -3.81
N HIS A 111 -3.55 2.58 -2.83
CA HIS A 111 -3.83 2.90 -1.43
C HIS A 111 -2.53 3.37 -0.76
N VAL A 112 -2.39 4.66 -0.52
CA VAL A 112 -1.18 5.23 0.08
C VAL A 112 -1.47 5.58 1.53
N CYS A 113 -0.80 4.90 2.46
CA CYS A 113 -0.89 5.18 3.90
C CYS A 113 0.33 5.95 4.36
N ILE A 114 0.16 7.21 4.77
CA ILE A 114 1.20 7.99 5.43
C ILE A 114 1.11 7.73 6.93
N LEU A 115 2.15 7.11 7.50
CA LEU A 115 2.26 6.68 8.88
C LEU A 115 2.83 7.82 9.73
N ILE A 116 1.95 8.43 10.53
CA ILE A 116 2.29 9.43 11.54
C ILE A 116 2.62 8.68 12.83
N ASP A 117 3.86 8.22 12.96
CA ASP A 117 4.37 7.53 14.15
C ASP A 117 4.96 8.52 15.17
N ALA A 118 4.13 9.48 15.57
CA ALA A 118 4.49 10.56 16.48
C ALA A 118 3.48 10.66 17.63
N PRO A 119 3.81 11.36 18.74
CA PRO A 119 2.85 11.68 19.79
C PRO A 119 1.60 12.39 19.26
N GLU A 120 0.44 12.13 19.85
CA GLU A 120 -0.85 12.72 19.43
C GLU A 120 -0.83 14.25 19.41
N SER A 121 -0.03 14.88 20.27
CA SER A 121 0.15 16.34 20.30
C SER A 121 0.78 16.94 19.04
N GLU A 122 1.43 16.13 18.21
CA GLU A 122 2.15 16.57 17.01
C GLU A 122 1.39 16.23 15.72
N HIS A 123 0.28 15.49 15.81
CA HIS A 123 -0.42 14.98 14.63
C HIS A 123 -0.96 16.08 13.71
N GLU A 124 -1.47 17.18 14.28
CA GLU A 124 -2.04 18.29 13.50
C GLU A 124 -0.94 19.05 12.72
N GLU A 125 0.20 19.34 13.38
CA GLU A 125 1.35 19.99 12.75
C GLU A 125 1.93 19.14 11.61
N ILE A 126 2.09 17.83 11.84
CA ILE A 126 2.56 16.90 10.82
C ILE A 126 1.59 16.84 9.64
N GLU A 127 0.27 16.87 9.87
CA GLU A 127 -0.71 16.89 8.78
C GLU A 127 -0.66 18.19 7.97
N GLU A 128 -0.48 19.34 8.62
CA GLU A 128 -0.28 20.62 7.93
C GLU A 128 0.96 20.58 7.03
N ASP A 129 2.05 19.98 7.51
CA ASP A 129 3.27 19.79 6.71
C ASP A 129 3.09 18.84 5.53
N LEU A 130 2.11 17.93 5.60
CA LEU A 130 1.79 16.95 4.57
C LEU A 130 0.68 17.37 3.60
N ASP A 131 0.03 18.51 3.80
CA ASP A 131 -1.21 18.91 3.10
C ASP A 131 -1.14 18.69 1.57
N GLU A 132 -0.09 19.20 0.93
CA GLU A 132 0.11 19.09 -0.53
C GLU A 132 0.29 17.65 -1.05
N VAL A 133 0.71 16.73 -0.18
CA VAL A 133 0.84 15.30 -0.48
C VAL A 133 -0.50 14.60 -0.25
N THR A 134 -1.24 15.01 0.77
CA THR A 134 -2.53 14.43 1.18
C THR A 134 -3.73 14.92 0.37
N ASP A 135 -3.55 15.92 -0.51
CA ASP A 135 -4.59 16.44 -1.41
C ASP A 135 -5.19 15.38 -2.36
N SER A 136 -4.54 14.23 -2.52
CA SER A 136 -5.03 13.16 -3.40
C SER A 136 -6.01 12.23 -2.71
N GLN A 137 -7.09 11.84 -3.41
CA GLN A 137 -8.19 10.99 -2.89
C GLN A 137 -7.76 9.58 -2.45
N ASN A 138 -6.55 9.19 -2.80
CA ASN A 138 -6.02 7.85 -2.59
C ASN A 138 -4.90 7.81 -1.53
N VAL A 139 -4.69 8.94 -0.84
CA VAL A 139 -3.74 9.10 0.27
C VAL A 139 -4.50 9.20 1.58
N PHE A 140 -4.02 8.52 2.60
CA PHE A 140 -4.63 8.46 3.93
C PHE A 140 -3.56 8.66 4.99
N THR A 141 -3.80 9.60 5.92
CA THR A 141 -2.96 9.73 7.12
C THR A 141 -3.40 8.69 8.15
N VAL A 142 -2.42 8.00 8.71
CA VAL A 142 -2.61 6.91 9.67
C VAL A 142 -1.90 7.30 10.95
N LYS A 143 -2.68 7.51 12.01
CA LYS A 143 -2.21 8.07 13.29
C LYS A 143 -2.03 7.03 14.39
N SER A 144 -2.33 5.76 14.10
CA SER A 144 -2.24 4.68 15.09
C SER A 144 -2.29 3.29 14.47
N LYS A 145 -1.74 2.30 15.20
CA LYS A 145 -1.77 0.88 14.83
C LYS A 145 -3.18 0.35 14.52
N PRO A 146 -4.24 0.63 15.31
CA PRO A 146 -5.59 0.17 14.98
C PRO A 146 -6.12 0.73 13.66
N VAL A 147 -5.81 1.99 13.34
CA VAL A 147 -6.19 2.60 12.06
C VAL A 147 -5.42 1.93 10.92
N LEU A 148 -4.10 1.74 11.06
CA LEU A 148 -3.28 1.04 10.06
C LEU A 148 -3.84 -0.36 9.76
N ARG A 149 -4.12 -1.14 10.81
CA ARG A 149 -4.69 -2.48 10.69
C ARG A 149 -6.02 -2.45 9.92
N ASN A 150 -6.87 -1.49 10.19
CA ASN A 150 -8.15 -1.39 9.50
C ASN A 150 -7.99 -0.96 8.03
N SER A 151 -7.12 -0.01 7.73
CA SER A 151 -6.85 0.46 6.36
C SER A 151 -6.31 -0.67 5.48
N ILE A 152 -5.26 -1.37 5.94
CA ILE A 152 -4.68 -2.51 5.21
C ILE A 152 -5.74 -3.61 5.02
N ARG A 153 -6.49 -3.94 6.08
CA ARG A 153 -7.56 -4.95 5.98
C ARG A 153 -8.60 -4.56 4.94
N GLN A 154 -9.07 -3.31 4.95
CA GLN A 154 -10.06 -2.84 3.98
C GLN A 154 -9.52 -2.87 2.55
N TYR A 155 -8.28 -2.44 2.36
CA TYR A 155 -7.60 -2.49 1.08
C TYR A 155 -7.51 -3.92 0.54
N LEU A 156 -6.93 -4.83 1.31
CA LEU A 156 -6.78 -6.23 0.92
C LEU A 156 -8.14 -6.83 0.59
N ASP A 157 -9.14 -6.55 1.42
CA ASP A 157 -10.44 -7.19 1.29
C ASP A 157 -11.30 -6.69 0.13
N MET A 158 -11.29 -5.38 -0.13
CA MET A 158 -12.18 -4.73 -1.08
C MET A 158 -11.52 -4.41 -2.42
N SER A 159 -10.19 -4.36 -2.49
CA SER A 159 -9.44 -3.98 -3.69
C SER A 159 -8.65 -5.16 -4.24
N ALA A 160 -7.75 -5.73 -3.45
CA ALA A 160 -6.84 -6.77 -3.94
C ALA A 160 -7.49 -8.17 -4.04
N ASN A 161 -8.60 -8.42 -3.33
CA ASN A 161 -9.19 -9.76 -3.22
C ASN A 161 -9.53 -10.45 -4.53
N PRO A 162 -8.87 -11.56 -4.92
CA PRO A 162 -9.15 -12.24 -6.18
C PRO A 162 -10.61 -12.70 -6.35
N LYS A 163 -11.35 -12.89 -5.25
CA LYS A 163 -12.75 -13.35 -5.28
C LYS A 163 -13.77 -12.22 -5.34
N ARG A 164 -13.46 -11.04 -4.80
CA ARG A 164 -14.45 -9.94 -4.63
C ARG A 164 -13.91 -8.53 -4.82
N GLY A 165 -12.60 -8.41 -4.97
CA GLY A 165 -11.88 -7.19 -5.20
C GLY A 165 -12.13 -6.67 -6.61
N LYS A 166 -11.30 -5.70 -7.00
CA LYS A 166 -11.44 -4.98 -8.26
C LYS A 166 -10.50 -5.60 -9.28
N GLU A 167 -11.06 -6.09 -10.38
CA GLU A 167 -10.33 -6.77 -11.46
C GLU A 167 -9.10 -5.97 -11.93
N GLU A 168 -9.24 -4.65 -12.11
CA GLU A 168 -8.12 -3.76 -12.48
C GLU A 168 -6.98 -3.73 -11.45
N VAL A 169 -7.28 -3.84 -10.15
CA VAL A 169 -6.25 -3.86 -9.08
C VAL A 169 -5.57 -5.23 -9.05
N ILE A 170 -6.35 -6.30 -9.25
CA ILE A 170 -5.84 -7.67 -9.29
C ILE A 170 -4.91 -7.87 -10.49
N GLU A 171 -5.32 -7.48 -11.70
CA GLU A 171 -4.50 -7.55 -12.90
C GLU A 171 -3.21 -6.74 -12.76
N TRP A 172 -3.33 -5.54 -12.18
CA TRP A 172 -2.17 -4.70 -11.96
C TRP A 172 -1.19 -5.34 -10.97
N ASN A 173 -1.64 -5.82 -9.81
CA ASN A 173 -0.76 -6.53 -8.87
C ASN A 173 -0.05 -7.72 -9.48
N ASN A 174 -0.75 -8.51 -10.29
CA ASN A 174 -0.13 -9.66 -10.95
C ASN A 174 1.01 -9.21 -11.88
N ASN A 175 0.81 -8.14 -12.67
CA ASN A 175 1.86 -7.59 -13.53
C ASN A 175 3.09 -7.09 -12.75
N VAL A 176 2.87 -6.59 -11.54
CA VAL A 176 3.90 -6.01 -10.68
C VAL A 176 4.75 -7.11 -10.07
N CYS A 177 4.09 -8.15 -9.58
CA CYS A 177 4.77 -9.34 -9.05
C CYS A 177 5.57 -10.05 -10.14
N ASP A 178 5.00 -10.22 -11.34
CA ASP A 178 5.72 -10.81 -12.48
C ASP A 178 7.00 -10.03 -12.84
N LEU A 179 6.99 -8.69 -12.68
CA LEU A 179 8.14 -7.84 -12.95
C LEU A 179 9.20 -7.89 -11.84
N ILE A 180 8.80 -8.02 -10.57
CA ILE A 180 9.71 -8.17 -9.43
C ILE A 180 10.38 -9.56 -9.47
N ASP A 181 9.61 -10.61 -9.73
CA ASP A 181 10.13 -11.98 -9.87
C ASP A 181 11.13 -12.08 -11.03
N ALA A 182 10.90 -11.37 -12.14
CA ALA A 182 11.83 -11.34 -13.28
C ALA A 182 13.17 -10.61 -12.99
N ARG A 183 13.25 -9.84 -11.90
CA ARG A 183 14.47 -9.14 -11.46
C ARG A 183 15.29 -9.94 -10.44
N SER A 184 14.73 -11.02 -9.88
CA SER A 184 15.32 -11.90 -8.87
C SER A 184 16.13 -13.05 -9.48
#